data_AF-A0AA96JVG4-F1
#
_entry.id   AF-A0AA96JVG4-F1
#
_cell.length_a   1.000
_cell.length_b   1.000
_cell.length_c   1.000
_cell.angle_alpha   90.00
_cell.angle_beta   90.00
_cell.angle_gamma   90.00
#
_symmetry.space_group_name_H-M   'P 1'
#
loop_
_entity.id
_entity.type
_entity.pdbx_description
1 polymer ?
#
loop_
_entity_poly.entity_id
_entity_poly.type
_entity_poly.pdbx_seq_one_letter_code
_entity_poly.pdbx_strand_id
1 'polypeptide(L)'
;MKKLKIEVIVGLLAILTGLSCASAPVKWFKPGTSQATFSKDKADCEEALFSTGTTQRTKEVYSLEGCLETKGYTAIPLSSQ
;
A
#
# COMPACT_ATOMS: atom_id res chain seq x y z
N MET A 1 44.39 -7.46 4.04
CA MET A 1 43.11 -8.20 4.12
C MET A 1 41.96 -7.46 4.84
N LYS A 2 42.07 -6.16 5.17
CA LYS A 2 40.95 -5.40 5.80
C LYS A 2 40.04 -4.68 4.80
N LYS A 3 40.58 -4.17 3.69
CA LYS A 3 39.82 -3.43 2.67
C LYS A 3 38.75 -4.27 1.95
N LEU A 4 39.02 -5.57 1.71
CA LEU A 4 38.08 -6.47 1.02
C LEU A 4 36.78 -6.70 1.82
N LYS A 5 36.84 -6.64 3.15
CA LYS A 5 35.66 -6.87 4.01
C LYS A 5 34.68 -5.70 3.97
N ILE A 6 35.17 -4.46 3.80
CA ILE A 6 34.35 -3.24 3.82
C ILE A 6 33.54 -3.14 2.52
N GLU A 7 34.16 -3.43 1.37
CA GLU A 7 33.49 -3.45 0.07
C GLU A 7 32.35 -4.47 0.00
N VAL A 8 32.54 -5.66 0.59
CA VAL A 8 31.50 -6.70 0.67
C VAL A 8 30.34 -6.25 1.56
N ILE A 9 30.61 -5.57 2.68
CA ILE A 9 29.56 -5.07 3.60
C ILE A 9 28.75 -3.94 2.94
N VAL A 10 29.40 -3.02 2.22
CA VAL A 10 28.73 -1.94 1.49
C VAL A 10 27.92 -2.49 0.32
N GLY A 11 28.44 -3.50 -0.39
CA GLY A 11 27.71 -4.20 -1.45
C GLY A 11 26.46 -4.94 -0.92
N LEU A 12 26.56 -5.60 0.23
CA LEU A 12 25.42 -6.26 0.88
C LEU A 12 24.35 -5.27 1.35
N LEU A 13 24.77 -4.11 1.87
CA LEU A 13 23.85 -3.05 2.30
C LEU A 13 23.06 -2.47 1.11
N ALA A 14 23.70 -2.31 -0.06
CA ALA A 14 23.06 -1.83 -1.27
C ALA A 14 22.00 -2.81 -1.82
N ILE A 15 22.26 -4.12 -1.72
CA ILE A 15 21.30 -5.17 -2.11
C ILE A 15 20.08 -5.16 -1.17
N LEU A 16 20.31 -4.97 0.15
CA LEU A 16 19.23 -4.88 1.15
C LEU A 16 18.33 -3.66 0.93
N THR A 17 18.85 -2.54 0.40
CA THR A 17 18.05 -1.35 0.07
C THR A 17 17.30 -1.45 -1.26
N GLY A 18 17.62 -2.43 -2.12
CA GLY A 18 17.01 -2.57 -3.45
C GLY A 18 15.69 -3.36 -3.48
N LEU A 19 15.33 -4.04 -2.39
CA LEU A 19 14.06 -4.74 -2.22
C LEU A 19 12.95 -3.77 -1.78
N SER A 20 12.76 -2.69 -2.54
CA SER A 20 11.53 -1.91 -2.46
C SER A 20 10.41 -2.80 -2.97
N CYS A 21 9.65 -3.38 -2.04
CA CYS A 21 8.45 -4.15 -2.34
C CYS A 21 7.46 -3.22 -3.06
N ALA A 22 7.50 -3.22 -4.39
CA ALA A 22 6.51 -2.54 -5.22
C ALA A 22 5.23 -3.35 -5.12
N SER A 23 4.44 -3.12 -4.07
CA SER A 23 3.07 -3.60 -3.97
C SER A 23 2.34 -3.13 -5.21
N ALA A 24 2.08 -4.05 -6.12
CA ALA A 24 1.47 -3.73 -7.40
C ALA A 24 0.12 -3.05 -7.17
N PRO A 25 -0.24 -2.04 -7.98
CA PRO A 25 -1.42 -1.22 -7.74
C PRO A 25 -2.69 -2.09 -7.82
N VAL A 26 -3.39 -2.21 -6.70
CA VAL A 26 -4.71 -2.87 -6.64
C VAL A 26 -5.72 -1.98 -7.35
N LYS A 27 -6.37 -2.52 -8.39
CA LYS A 27 -7.49 -1.84 -9.06
C LYS A 27 -8.76 -2.08 -8.26
N TRP A 28 -9.62 -1.06 -8.17
CA TRP A 28 -10.88 -1.12 -7.41
C TRP A 28 -12.06 -0.92 -8.36
N PHE A 29 -13.13 -1.69 -8.14
CA PHE A 29 -14.35 -1.60 -8.93
C PHE A 29 -15.58 -1.44 -8.06
N LYS A 30 -16.46 -0.54 -8.47
CA LYS A 30 -17.81 -0.37 -7.93
C LYS A 30 -18.74 0.03 -9.07
N PRO A 31 -19.86 -0.66 -9.30
CA PRO A 31 -20.76 -0.36 -10.40
C PRO A 31 -21.33 1.06 -10.28
N GLY A 32 -21.42 1.76 -11.41
CA GLY A 32 -21.98 3.12 -11.48
C GLY A 32 -21.12 4.22 -10.87
N THR A 33 -19.88 3.91 -10.45
CA THR A 33 -18.98 4.89 -9.84
C THR A 33 -18.07 5.52 -10.90
N SER A 34 -18.04 6.85 -10.95
CA SER A 34 -17.11 7.59 -11.83
C SER A 34 -15.69 7.62 -11.26
N GLN A 35 -14.69 7.86 -12.11
CA GLN A 35 -13.31 8.00 -11.64
C GLN A 35 -13.15 9.17 -10.65
N ALA A 36 -13.87 10.28 -10.85
CA ALA A 36 -13.83 11.41 -9.92
C ALA A 36 -14.38 11.04 -8.53
N THR A 37 -15.48 10.27 -8.50
CA THR A 37 -16.05 9.74 -7.25
C THR A 37 -15.07 8.79 -6.57
N PHE A 38 -14.43 7.90 -7.34
CA PHE A 38 -13.40 7.00 -6.80
C PHE A 38 -12.22 7.76 -6.19
N SER A 39 -11.70 8.78 -6.88
CA SER A 39 -10.59 9.59 -6.35
C SER A 39 -10.97 10.29 -5.05
N LYS A 40 -12.21 10.79 -4.95
CA LYS A 40 -12.73 11.38 -3.71
C LYS A 40 -12.85 10.35 -2.59
N ASP A 41 -13.48 9.20 -2.88
CA ASP A 41 -13.65 8.14 -1.89
C ASP A 41 -12.32 7.57 -1.39
N LYS A 42 -11.32 7.47 -2.28
CA LYS A 42 -9.95 7.09 -1.94
C LYS A 42 -9.30 8.11 -1.01
N ALA A 43 -9.39 9.40 -1.34
CA ALA A 43 -8.83 10.47 -0.52
C ALA A 43 -9.50 10.55 0.87
N ASP A 44 -10.83 10.41 0.93
CA ASP A 44 -11.58 10.38 2.20
C ASP A 44 -11.14 9.18 3.06
N CYS A 45 -10.90 8.01 2.45
CA CYS A 45 -10.35 6.85 3.14
C CYS A 45 -8.91 7.09 3.62
N GLU A 46 -8.04 7.65 2.79
CA GLU A 46 -6.66 7.97 3.16
C GLU A 46 -6.59 8.98 4.31
N GLU A 47 -7.41 10.03 4.28
CA GLU A 47 -7.49 11.03 5.35
C GLU A 47 -7.96 10.42 6.68
N ALA A 48 -8.97 9.52 6.64
CA ALA A 48 -9.40 8.78 7.81
C ALA A 48 -8.27 7.93 8.41
N LEU A 49 -7.44 7.30 7.59
CA LEU A 49 -6.27 6.55 8.06
C LEU A 49 -5.26 7.45 8.79
N PHE A 50 -5.02 8.65 8.26
CA PHE A 50 -4.10 9.61 8.88
C PHE A 50 -4.64 10.23 10.18
N SER A 51 -5.95 10.43 10.27
CA SER A 51 -6.62 11.01 11.45
C SER A 51 -6.69 10.03 12.62
N THR A 52 -6.76 8.73 12.35
CA THR A 52 -6.88 7.70 13.40
C THR A 52 -5.51 7.33 13.96
N GLY A 53 -5.05 8.10 14.95
CA GLY A 53 -3.77 7.89 15.65
C GLY A 53 -3.55 6.44 16.12
N THR A 54 -2.66 5.73 15.41
CA THR A 54 -1.72 4.67 15.85
C THR A 54 -2.10 3.73 16.99
N THR A 55 -3.36 3.37 17.17
CA THR A 55 -3.73 2.25 18.04
C THR A 55 -3.56 0.95 17.25
N GLN A 56 -2.81 -0.01 17.82
CA GLN A 56 -2.38 -1.24 17.13
C GLN A 56 -3.54 -2.12 16.65
N ARG A 57 -4.74 -1.98 17.25
CA ARG A 57 -6.00 -2.59 16.79
C ARG A 57 -6.64 -1.92 15.57
N THR A 58 -6.28 -0.68 15.28
CA THR A 58 -6.86 0.13 14.21
C THR A 58 -6.20 -0.17 12.87
N LYS A 59 -4.96 -0.69 12.86
CA LYS A 59 -4.20 -1.02 11.65
C LYS A 59 -4.80 -2.16 10.81
N GLU A 60 -5.58 -3.05 11.42
CA GLU A 60 -6.20 -4.17 10.70
C GLU A 60 -7.64 -3.87 10.23
N VAL A 61 -8.35 -2.95 10.90
CA VAL A 61 -9.76 -2.61 10.60
C VAL A 61 -9.87 -1.35 9.73
N TYR A 62 -8.91 -0.45 9.85
CA TYR A 62 -8.77 0.73 9.00
C TYR A 62 -7.50 0.55 8.16
N SER A 63 -7.58 -0.31 7.14
CA SER A 63 -6.69 -0.25 5.97
C SER A 63 -7.41 0.50 4.86
N LEU A 64 -6.67 0.98 3.86
CA LEU A 64 -7.29 1.60 2.68
C LEU A 64 -8.23 0.60 2.01
N GLU A 65 -7.81 -0.67 1.94
CA GLU A 65 -8.60 -1.77 1.44
C GLU A 65 -9.93 -1.92 2.19
N GLY A 66 -9.89 -2.04 3.53
CA GLY A 66 -11.09 -2.23 4.33
C GLY A 66 -12.07 -1.04 4.25
N CYS A 67 -11.54 0.18 4.13
CA CYS A 67 -12.38 1.37 3.92
C CYS A 67 -13.08 1.36 2.55
N LEU A 68 -12.35 0.99 1.50
CA LEU A 68 -12.91 0.88 0.15
C LEU A 68 -13.92 -0.27 0.06
N GLU A 69 -13.63 -1.42 0.67
CA GLU A 69 -14.56 -2.55 0.78
C GLU A 69 -15.86 -2.16 1.50
N THR A 70 -15.78 -1.41 2.61
CA THR A 70 -16.94 -0.90 3.33
C THR A 70 -17.76 0.10 2.50
N LYS A 71 -17.11 0.88 1.63
CA LYS A 71 -17.77 1.75 0.64
C LYS A 71 -18.36 0.97 -0.55
N GLY A 72 -18.20 -0.36 -0.59
CA GLY A 72 -18.74 -1.25 -1.62
C GLY A 72 -17.84 -1.38 -2.85
N TYR A 73 -16.55 -1.07 -2.74
CA TYR A 73 -15.58 -1.38 -3.77
C TYR A 73 -15.08 -2.82 -3.63
N THR A 74 -14.77 -3.45 -4.75
CA THR A 74 -14.14 -4.76 -4.79
C THR A 74 -12.77 -4.64 -5.42
N ALA A 75 -11.75 -5.22 -4.78
CA ALA A 75 -10.43 -5.32 -5.35
C ALA A 75 -10.47 -6.25 -6.58
N ILE A 76 -9.96 -5.79 -7.71
CA ILE A 76 -9.70 -6.62 -8.88
C ILE A 76 -8.29 -7.19 -8.69
N PRO A 77 -8.15 -8.50 -8.41
CA PRO A 77 -6.84 -9.11 -8.27
C PRO A 77 -6.10 -9.04 -9.61
N LEU A 78 -4.80 -8.79 -9.55
CA LEU A 78 -3.96 -8.63 -10.74
C LEU A 78 -3.89 -9.90 -11.59
N SER A 79 -4.21 -11.07 -11.03
CA SER A 79 -4.33 -12.35 -11.72
C SER A 79 -5.55 -12.43 -12.66
N SER A 80 -6.45 -11.46 -12.62
CA SER A 80 -7.63 -11.38 -13.47
C SER A 80 -7.45 -10.45 -14.68
N GLN A 81 -6.22 -9.97 -14.92
CA GLN A 81 -5.82 -9.30 -16.17
C GLN A 81 -5.12 -10.27 -17.10
#